data_AF-A0A7W8A111-F1
#
_entry.id   AF-A0A7W8A111-F1
#
_cell.length_a   1.000
_cell.length_b   1.000
_cell.length_c   1.000
_cell.angle_alpha   90.00
_cell.angle_beta   90.00
_cell.angle_gamma   90.00
#
_symmetry.space_group_name_H-M   'P 1'
#
loop_
_entity.id
_entity.type
_entity.pdbx_description
1 polymer ?
#
loop_
_entity_poly.entity_id
_entity_poly.type
_entity_poly.pdbx_seq_one_letter_code
_entity_poly.pdbx_strand_id
1 'polypeptide(L)' 'MRSTHLHELIAVSSHRTSEGLVAYFRCECGAWEVRASGGADVAIAATRGGCD' A
#
# COMPACT_ATOMS: atom_id res chain seq x y z
N MET A 1 21.45 -17.49 -0.88
CA MET A 1 20.85 -16.32 -1.56
C MET A 1 19.43 -16.16 -1.03
N ARG A 2 19.15 -15.13 -0.21
CA ARG A 2 17.76 -14.72 0.03
C ARG A 2 17.30 -14.10 -1.28
N SER A 3 16.48 -14.81 -2.04
CA SER A 3 15.74 -14.19 -3.12
C SER A 3 14.80 -13.19 -2.46
N THR A 4 15.22 -11.93 -2.39
CA THR A 4 14.25 -10.85 -2.18
C THR A 4 13.46 -10.82 -3.47
N HIS A 5 12.42 -11.66 -3.56
CA HIS A 5 11.34 -11.39 -4.49
C HIS A 5 10.99 -9.93 -4.24
N LEU A 6 11.31 -9.06 -5.18
CA LEU A 6 10.94 -7.66 -5.06
C LEU A 6 9.42 -7.69 -5.07
N HIS A 7 8.80 -7.53 -3.90
CA HIS A 7 7.35 -7.53 -3.80
C HIS A 7 6.87 -6.29 -4.55
N GLU A 8 6.45 -6.48 -5.79
CA GLU A 8 5.83 -5.42 -6.57
C GLU A 8 4.43 -5.18 -6.01
N LEU A 9 4.23 -3.96 -5.49
CA LEU A 9 2.95 -3.49 -4.99
C LEU A 9 2.23 -2.75 -6.12
N ILE A 10 1.13 -3.32 -6.61
CA ILE A 10 0.33 -2.77 -7.69
C ILE A 10 -0.88 -2.08 -7.08
N ALA A 11 -1.22 -0.88 -7.56
CA ALA A 11 -2.42 -0.16 -7.14
C ALA A 11 -3.67 -0.94 -7.60
N VAL A 12 -4.53 -1.32 -6.64
CA VAL A 12 -5.76 -2.08 -6.92
C VAL A 12 -7.03 -1.25 -6.75
N SER A 13 -6.98 -0.18 -5.95
CA SER A 13 -8.10 0.73 -5.76
C SER A 13 -7.62 2.08 -5.25
N SER A 14 -8.36 3.14 -5.57
CA SER A 14 -8.14 4.46 -4.99
C SER A 14 -9.47 5.20 -4.86
N HIS A 15 -9.64 5.96 -3.78
CA HIS A 15 -10.77 6.86 -3.63
C HIS A 15 -10.33 8.20 -3.03
N ARG A 16 -11.04 9.26 -3.43
CA ARG A 16 -10.85 10.60 -2.91
C ARG A 16 -11.77 10.80 -1.71
N THR A 17 -11.20 11.31 -0.63
CA THR A 17 -11.89 11.76 0.58
C THR A 17 -11.80 13.28 0.66
N SER A 18 -12.47 13.89 1.65
CA SER A 18 -12.29 15.31 1.97
C SER A 18 -10.88 15.63 2.46
N GLU A 19 -10.18 14.65 3.04
CA GLU A 19 -8.84 14.83 3.61
C GLU A 19 -7.73 14.62 2.58
N GLY A 20 -8.00 13.85 1.52
CA GLY A 20 -6.99 13.53 0.51
C GLY A 20 -7.32 12.30 -0.33
N LEU A 21 -6.32 11.78 -1.05
CA LEU A 21 -6.41 10.54 -1.80
C LEU A 21 -6.02 9.35 -0.92
N VAL A 22 -6.81 8.28 -0.93
CA VAL A 22 -6.44 7.00 -0.32
C VAL A 22 -6.28 5.98 -1.45
N ALA A 23 -5.13 5.31 -1.49
CA ALA A 23 -4.81 4.28 -2.48
C ALA A 23 -4.40 2.96 -1.80
N TYR A 24 -4.94 1.87 -2.31
CA TYR A 24 -4.71 0.51 -1.84
C TYR A 24 -3.83 -0.23 -2.84
N PHE A 25 -2.80 -0.88 -2.33
CA PHE A 25 -1.84 -1.65 -3.12
C PHE A 25 -1.83 -3.11 -2.68
N ARG A 26 -1.61 -4.02 -3.63
CA ARG A 26 -1.49 -5.44 -3.35
C ARG A 26 -0.35 -6.06 -4.17
N CYS A 27 0.35 -7.01 -3.55
CA CYS A 27 1.30 -7.88 -4.21
C CYS A 27 0.63 -9.22 -4.55
N GLU A 28 1.10 -9.90 -5.58
CA GLU A 28 0.63 -11.25 -5.95
C GLU A 28 0.70 -12.24 -4.77
N CYS A 29 1.71 -12.12 -3.89
CA CYS A 29 1.84 -13.01 -2.73
C CYS A 29 0.79 -12.77 -1.62
N GLY A 30 0.00 -11.70 -1.71
CA GLY A 30 -1.06 -11.38 -0.74
C GLY A 30 -0.72 -10.23 0.21
N ALA A 31 0.51 -9.72 0.21
CA ALA A 31 0.87 -8.51 0.93
C ALA A 31 0.08 -7.29 0.43
N TRP A 32 -0.24 -6.37 1.34
CA TRP A 32 -0.97 -5.14 1.02
C TRP A 32 -0.36 -3.92 1.70
N GLU A 33 -0.65 -2.75 1.13
CA GLU A 33 -0.23 -1.45 1.64
C GLU A 33 -1.32 -0.41 1.36
N VAL A 34 -1.51 0.54 2.29
CA VAL A 34 -2.40 1.69 2.08
C VAL A 34 -1.58 2.97 2.15
N ARG A 35 -1.72 3.81 1.13
CA ARG A 35 -1.10 5.13 1.06
C ARG A 35 -2.19 6.18 1.09
N ALA A 36 -2.11 7.10 2.04
CA ALA A 36 -2.95 8.29 2.07
C ALA A 36 -2.10 9.54 1.77
N SER A 37 -2.60 10.40 0.90
CA SER A 37 -1.99 11.71 0.60
C SER A 37 -3.03 12.80 0.80
N GLY A 38 -2.90 13.51 1.93
CA GLY A 38 -3.85 14.50 2.44
C GLY A 38 -3.14 15.54 3.31
N GLY A 39 -3.77 16.69 3.52
CA GLY A 39 -3.15 17.89 4.12
C GLY A 39 -2.27 17.62 5.36
N ALA A 40 -1.04 18.13 5.29
CA ALA A 40 0.03 18.16 6.32
C ALA A 40 0.70 16.85 6.76
N ASP A 41 0.15 15.66 6.50
CA ASP A 41 0.84 14.40 6.88
C ASP A 41 0.52 13.26 5.90
N VAL A 42 1.52 12.82 5.13
CA VAL A 42 1.40 11.59 4.32
C VAL A 42 1.58 10.41 5.27
N ALA A 43 0.46 9.95 5.83
CA ALA A 43 0.44 8.70 6.58
C ALA A 43 0.57 7.52 5.61
N ILE A 44 1.76 6.96 5.49
CA ILE A 44 1.95 5.63 4.89
C ILE A 44 1.57 4.60 5.95
N ALA A 45 0.29 4.23 5.99
CA ALA A 45 -0.19 3.12 6.80
C ALA A 45 0.17 1.80 6.09
N ALA A 46 1.43 1.38 6.23
CA ALA A 46 1.90 0.09 5.72
C ALA A 46 1.53 -1.04 6.69
N THR A 47 0.27 -1.46 6.69
CA THR A 47 -0.11 -2.72 7.33
C THR A 47 0.35 -3.87 6.45
N ARG A 48 1.58 -4.35 6.67
CA ARG A 48 2.12 -5.50 5.96
C ARG A 48 1.41 -6.77 6.46
N GLY A 49 0.40 -7.24 5.73
CA GLY A 49 0.02 -8.65 5.79
C GLY A 49 1.19 -9.48 5.26
N GLY A 50 1.80 -10.30 6.10
CA GLY A 50 2.89 -11.20 5.70
C GLY A 50 2.39 -12.29 4.76
N CYS A 51 3.25 -12.69 3.82
CA CYS A 51 3.08 -13.91 3.04
C CYS A 51 3.65 -15.03 3.95
N ASP A 52 2.76 -15.78 4.62
CA ASP A 52 3.11 -17.02 5.37
C ASP A 52 3.30 -18.18 4.38
#